data_AF-A0A062Y044-F1
#
_entry.id   AF-A0A062Y044-F1
#
_cell.length_a   1.000
_cell.length_b   1.000
_cell.length_c   1.000
_cell.angle_alpha   90.00
_cell.angle_beta   90.00
_cell.angle_gamma   90.00
#
_symmetry.space_group_name_H-M   'P 1'
#
loop_
_entity.id
_entity.type
_entity.pdbx_description
1 polymer ?
#
loop_
_entity_poly.entity_id
_entity_poly.type
_entity_poly.pdbx_seq_one_letter_code
_entity_poly.pdbx_strand_id
1 'polypeptide(L)'
;MNEHGVQYCNHRGIKFSRSREFKKNDNCFVEQKNASVARRFKGYARFDTDRAWKVMQELDATVSLFVNFFLPSQKLISKTRQGSKVRKHYDRPQTPLQRVLSSPWVSEETKNTLRQQALTLNPASLARKINRLRSELMKLPTPLAPTVAKKRAVDGAGLRQAGLPSPNPAWPQPLEIAADFHTAHSPDETRESLS
;
A
#
# COMPACT_ATOMS: atom_id res chain seq x y z
N MET A 1 11.11 -11.44 -9.60
CA MET A 1 10.27 -12.48 -8.96
C MET A 1 10.90 -12.79 -7.61
N ASN A 2 10.13 -12.96 -6.53
CA ASN A 2 10.66 -13.44 -5.25
C ASN A 2 10.98 -14.94 -5.35
N GLU A 3 12.08 -15.38 -4.75
CA GLU A 3 12.57 -16.77 -4.73
C GLU A 3 11.52 -17.76 -4.19
N HIS A 4 10.76 -17.36 -3.17
CA HIS A 4 9.65 -18.18 -2.65
C HIS A 4 8.56 -18.47 -3.69
N GLY A 5 8.30 -17.53 -4.60
CA GLY A 5 7.32 -17.72 -5.68
C GLY A 5 7.81 -18.70 -6.74
N VAL A 6 9.12 -18.72 -7.00
CA VAL A 6 9.76 -19.68 -7.91
C VAL A 6 9.69 -21.09 -7.33
N GLN A 7 10.02 -21.23 -6.04
CA GLN A 7 9.95 -22.52 -5.33
C GLN A 7 8.53 -23.10 -5.33
N TYR A 8 7.52 -22.27 -5.01
CA TYR A 8 6.11 -22.69 -5.02
C TYR A 8 5.65 -23.19 -6.41
N CYS A 9 5.99 -22.47 -7.47
CA CYS A 9 5.63 -22.85 -8.84
C CYS A 9 6.34 -24.14 -9.27
N ASN A 10 7.61 -24.29 -8.93
CA ASN A 10 8.37 -25.51 -9.21
C ASN A 10 7.76 -26.73 -8.50
N HIS A 11 7.42 -26.60 -7.22
CA HIS A 11 6.81 -27.69 -6.44
C HIS A 11 5.44 -28.13 -6.99
N ARG A 12 4.69 -27.21 -7.62
CA ARG A 12 3.37 -27.50 -8.20
C ARG A 12 3.39 -27.77 -9.70
N GLY A 13 4.56 -27.86 -10.33
CA GLY A 13 4.69 -28.05 -11.78
C GLY A 13 4.08 -26.90 -12.61
N ILE A 14 3.95 -25.71 -12.01
CA ILE A 14 3.41 -24.52 -12.69
C ILE A 14 4.51 -23.94 -13.55
N LYS A 15 4.42 -24.15 -14.87
CA LYS A 15 5.37 -23.58 -15.83
C LYS A 15 5.26 -22.06 -15.88
N PHE A 16 6.38 -21.37 -15.70
CA PHE A 16 6.45 -19.94 -15.94
C PHE A 16 6.33 -19.64 -17.43
N SER A 17 5.32 -18.86 -17.79
CA SER A 17 5.30 -18.16 -19.07
C SER A 17 5.79 -16.73 -18.86
N ARG A 18 6.59 -16.20 -19.79
CA ARG A 18 6.93 -14.77 -19.75
C ARG A 18 5.65 -13.97 -19.95
N SER A 19 5.47 -12.92 -19.15
CA SER A 19 4.46 -11.89 -19.44
C SER A 19 4.74 -11.31 -20.84
N ARG A 20 3.68 -11.00 -21.59
CA ARG A 20 3.87 -10.47 -22.95
C ARG A 20 4.45 -9.06 -22.85
N GLU A 21 5.49 -8.80 -23.61
CA GLU A 21 6.10 -7.48 -23.68
C GLU A 21 5.04 -6.44 -24.09
N PHE A 22 5.02 -5.29 -23.42
CA PHE A 22 4.10 -4.17 -23.65
C PHE A 22 2.60 -4.42 -23.40
N LYS A 23 2.20 -5.54 -22.80
CA LYS A 23 0.79 -5.79 -22.46
C LYS A 23 0.45 -5.26 -21.06
N LYS A 24 -0.01 -3.99 -21.00
CA LYS A 24 -0.35 -3.23 -19.77
C LYS A 24 -1.34 -3.91 -18.80
N ASN A 25 -2.04 -4.97 -19.20
CA ASN A 25 -3.06 -5.63 -18.38
C ASN A 25 -2.57 -6.93 -17.70
N ASP A 26 -1.36 -7.41 -18.01
CA ASP A 26 -0.88 -8.70 -17.47
C ASP A 26 -0.45 -8.59 -15.98
N ASN A 27 -0.17 -7.37 -15.48
CA ASN A 27 0.28 -7.12 -14.11
C ASN A 27 -0.67 -6.21 -13.30
N CYS A 28 -1.90 -5.98 -13.77
CA CYS A 28 -2.77 -4.92 -13.25
C CYS A 28 -3.05 -5.02 -11.72
N PHE A 29 -3.19 -6.23 -11.19
CA PHE A 29 -3.42 -6.46 -9.76
C PHE A 29 -2.17 -6.18 -8.90
N VAL A 30 -0.99 -6.54 -9.41
CA VAL A 30 0.30 -6.25 -8.75
C VAL A 30 0.56 -4.75 -8.74
N GLU A 31 0.29 -4.08 -9.87
CA GLU A 31 0.47 -2.64 -10.01
C GLU A 31 -0.49 -1.82 -9.12
N GLN A 32 -1.70 -2.31 -8.88
CA GLN A 32 -2.67 -1.67 -7.99
C GLN A 32 -2.14 -1.61 -6.54
N LYS A 33 -1.55 -2.69 -6.02
CA LYS A 33 -0.94 -2.72 -4.67
C LYS A 33 0.35 -1.90 -4.62
N ASN A 34 1.15 -1.91 -5.69
CA ASN A 34 2.35 -1.08 -5.79
C ASN A 34 2.03 0.42 -5.70
N ALA A 35 0.96 0.87 -6.35
CA ALA A 35 0.54 2.28 -6.28
C ALA A 35 -0.09 2.63 -4.93
N SER A 36 -1.01 1.80 -4.42
CA SER A 36 -1.81 2.12 -3.23
C SER A 36 -1.05 2.02 -1.90
N VAL A 37 0.00 1.19 -1.85
CA VAL A 37 0.80 0.98 -0.63
C VAL A 37 2.26 1.35 -0.88
N ALA A 38 3.00 0.58 -1.69
CA ALA A 38 4.46 0.71 -1.78
C ALA A 38 4.92 2.12 -2.19
N ARG A 39 4.40 2.65 -3.30
CA ARG A 39 4.73 4.00 -3.80
C ARG A 39 4.21 5.10 -2.89
N ARG A 40 3.08 4.86 -2.20
CA ARG A 40 2.51 5.82 -1.25
C ARG A 40 3.42 6.06 -0.04
N PHE A 41 4.07 5.02 0.45
CA PHE A 41 4.95 5.11 1.63
C PHE A 41 6.44 5.34 1.28
N LYS A 42 6.93 4.79 0.17
CA LYS A 42 8.36 4.88 -0.25
C LYS A 42 8.65 5.96 -1.29
N GLY A 43 7.65 6.42 -2.02
CA GLY A 43 7.85 7.30 -3.18
C GLY A 43 8.42 6.58 -4.40
N TYR A 44 9.10 7.33 -5.26
CA TYR A 44 9.63 6.87 -6.55
C TYR A 44 11.16 6.80 -6.62
N ALA A 45 11.84 7.15 -5.54
CA ALA A 45 13.29 7.17 -5.50
C ALA A 45 13.88 5.76 -5.66
N ARG A 46 15.03 5.68 -6.32
CA ARG A 46 15.83 4.45 -6.40
C ARG A 46 16.78 4.43 -5.21
N PHE A 47 16.75 3.34 -4.45
CA PHE A 47 17.64 3.10 -3.33
C PHE A 47 18.52 1.89 -3.66
N ASP A 48 19.84 2.04 -3.56
CA ASP A 48 20.83 1.02 -3.92
C ASP A 48 21.86 0.77 -2.82
N THR A 49 21.66 1.33 -1.63
CA THR A 49 22.53 1.12 -0.47
C THR A 49 21.95 0.09 0.50
N ASP A 50 22.81 -0.70 1.14
CA ASP A 50 22.41 -1.67 2.18
C ASP A 50 21.65 -1.00 3.33
N ARG A 51 22.05 0.22 3.67
CA ARG A 51 21.37 1.01 4.70
C ARG A 51 19.93 1.31 4.27
N ALA A 52 19.71 1.75 3.04
CA ALA A 52 18.36 2.02 2.56
C ALA A 52 17.52 0.74 2.48
N TRP A 53 18.13 -0.39 2.12
CA TRP A 53 17.45 -1.69 2.16
C TRP A 53 16.96 -2.05 3.57
N LYS A 54 17.80 -1.90 4.59
CA LYS A 54 17.42 -2.16 6.00
C LYS A 54 16.25 -1.27 6.45
N VAL A 55 16.32 0.03 6.17
CA VAL A 55 15.25 0.98 6.50
C VAL A 55 13.96 0.65 5.75
N MET A 56 14.06 0.25 4.48
CA MET A 56 12.91 -0.18 3.69
C MET A 56 12.24 -1.44 4.24
N GLN A 57 13.02 -2.43 4.70
CA GLN A 57 12.45 -3.63 5.32
C GLN A 57 11.69 -3.31 6.60
N GLU A 58 12.25 -2.45 7.46
CA GLU A 58 11.55 -2.04 8.68
C GLU A 58 10.29 -1.21 8.36
N LEU A 59 10.38 -0.34 7.35
CA LEU A 59 9.23 0.42 6.87
C LEU A 59 8.14 -0.49 6.34
N ASP A 60 8.48 -1.49 5.51
CA ASP A 60 7.52 -2.45 4.96
C ASP A 60 6.82 -3.27 6.05
N ALA A 61 7.57 -3.76 7.03
CA ALA A 61 7.02 -4.50 8.16
C ALA A 61 6.02 -3.62 8.94
N THR A 62 6.40 -2.37 9.23
CA THR A 62 5.56 -1.42 9.97
C THR A 62 4.31 -1.03 9.17
N VAL A 63 4.45 -0.76 7.87
CA VAL A 63 3.35 -0.43 6.96
C VAL A 63 2.40 -1.62 6.80
N SER A 64 2.92 -2.84 6.73
CA SER A 64 2.10 -4.05 6.64
C SER A 64 1.16 -4.17 7.84
N LEU A 65 1.67 -3.97 9.06
CA LEU A 65 0.84 -3.93 10.26
C LEU A 65 -0.21 -2.82 10.18
N PHE A 66 0.21 -1.60 9.84
CA PHE A 66 -0.69 -0.46 9.78
C PHE A 66 -1.84 -0.66 8.76
N VAL A 67 -1.50 -1.06 7.54
CA VAL A 67 -2.47 -1.23 6.44
C VAL A 67 -3.40 -2.41 6.70
N ASN A 68 -2.88 -3.54 7.21
CA ASN A 68 -3.70 -4.75 7.34
C ASN A 68 -4.64 -4.69 8.54
N PHE A 69 -4.23 -4.03 9.64
CA PHE A 69 -5.01 -3.99 10.87
C PHE A 69 -5.96 -2.78 10.92
N PHE A 70 -5.55 -1.62 10.39
CA PHE A 70 -6.24 -0.36 10.66
C PHE A 70 -6.83 0.34 9.43
N LEU A 71 -6.34 0.07 8.21
CA LEU A 71 -6.88 0.76 7.03
C LEU A 71 -8.00 -0.04 6.35
N PRO A 72 -9.24 0.48 6.34
CA PRO A 72 -10.33 -0.15 5.63
C PRO A 72 -10.10 -0.06 4.12
N SER A 73 -10.51 -1.10 3.41
CA SER A 73 -10.48 -1.16 1.96
C SER A 73 -11.82 -1.60 1.42
N GLN A 74 -12.24 -0.97 0.33
CA GLN A 74 -13.41 -1.38 -0.45
C GLN A 74 -12.97 -2.26 -1.63
N LYS A 75 -13.74 -3.30 -1.91
CA LYS A 75 -13.63 -4.15 -3.09
C LYS A 75 -14.76 -3.83 -4.05
N LEU A 76 -14.42 -3.79 -5.33
CA LEU A 76 -15.40 -3.62 -6.40
C LEU A 76 -16.21 -4.92 -6.52
N ILE A 77 -17.51 -4.88 -6.23
CA ILE A 77 -18.42 -6.02 -6.38
C ILE A 77 -18.82 -6.16 -7.84
N SER A 78 -19.28 -5.06 -8.45
CA SER A 78 -19.73 -5.07 -9.84
C SER A 78 -19.45 -3.75 -10.54
N LYS A 79 -19.36 -3.82 -11.86
CA LYS A 79 -19.28 -2.66 -12.75
C LYS A 79 -20.24 -2.87 -13.92
N THR A 80 -21.10 -1.89 -14.16
CA THR A 80 -22.06 -1.93 -15.26
C THR A 80 -21.78 -0.76 -16.19
N ARG A 81 -21.75 -1.05 -17.49
CA ARG A 81 -21.55 -0.03 -18.53
C ARG A 81 -22.87 0.26 -19.24
N GLN A 82 -23.23 1.52 -19.36
CA GLN A 82 -24.37 2.00 -20.15
C GLN A 82 -23.85 3.09 -21.09
N GLY A 83 -23.71 2.75 -22.39
CA GLY A 83 -23.05 3.61 -23.36
C GLY A 83 -21.63 3.98 -22.94
N SER A 84 -21.34 5.27 -22.82
CA SER A 84 -20.05 5.79 -22.35
C SER A 84 -19.88 5.79 -20.83
N LYS A 85 -20.97 5.61 -20.05
CA LYS A 85 -20.94 5.70 -18.58
C LYS A 85 -20.65 4.34 -17.94
N VAL A 86 -19.81 4.35 -16.91
CA VAL A 86 -19.50 3.16 -16.08
C VAL A 86 -19.95 3.43 -14.65
N ARG A 87 -20.89 2.63 -14.14
CA ARG A 87 -21.30 2.63 -12.73
C ARG A 87 -20.56 1.51 -12.01
N LYS A 88 -19.98 1.82 -10.86
CA LYS A 88 -19.25 0.87 -10.00
C LYS A 88 -20.00 0.70 -8.69
N HIS A 89 -20.19 -0.54 -8.27
CA HIS A 89 -20.75 -0.88 -6.97
C HIS A 89 -19.66 -1.51 -6.11
N TYR A 90 -19.41 -0.91 -4.95
CA TYR A 90 -18.39 -1.34 -4.01
C TYR A 90 -19.04 -1.95 -2.77
N ASP A 91 -18.29 -2.81 -2.10
CA ASP A 91 -18.70 -3.35 -0.81
C ASP A 91 -18.56 -2.33 0.34
N ARG A 92 -19.00 -2.75 1.53
CA ARG A 92 -18.78 -1.97 2.76
C ARG A 92 -17.28 -1.92 3.07
N PRO A 93 -16.74 -0.75 3.44
CA PRO A 93 -15.35 -0.64 3.87
C PRO A 93 -15.04 -1.60 5.03
N GLN A 94 -14.03 -2.44 4.86
CA GLN A 94 -13.55 -3.36 5.90
C GLN A 94 -12.02 -3.43 5.86
N THR A 95 -11.38 -3.52 7.03
CA THR A 95 -9.93 -3.76 7.11
C THR A 95 -9.61 -5.18 6.62
N PRO A 96 -8.40 -5.42 6.09
CA PRO A 96 -7.97 -6.77 5.76
C PRO A 96 -8.09 -7.75 6.93
N LEU A 97 -7.78 -7.31 8.16
CA LEU A 97 -8.01 -8.10 9.37
C LEU A 97 -9.47 -8.52 9.52
N GLN A 98 -10.42 -7.58 9.43
CA GLN A 98 -11.85 -7.89 9.55
C GLN A 98 -12.30 -8.93 8.54
N ARG A 99 -11.81 -8.86 7.30
CA ARG A 99 -12.11 -9.84 6.25
C ARG A 99 -11.54 -11.23 6.55
N VAL A 100 -10.34 -11.28 7.13
CA VAL A 100 -9.73 -12.55 7.56
C VAL A 100 -10.53 -13.17 8.71
N LEU A 101 -10.96 -12.36 9.68
CA LEU A 101 -11.79 -12.81 10.80
C LEU A 101 -13.16 -13.33 10.34
N SER A 102 -13.77 -12.72 9.31
CA SER A 102 -15.03 -13.18 8.72
C SER A 102 -14.88 -14.35 7.75
N SER A 103 -13.66 -14.73 7.37
CA SER A 103 -13.45 -15.80 6.38
C SER A 103 -13.71 -17.19 7.00
N PRO A 104 -14.49 -18.06 6.35
CA PRO A 104 -14.66 -19.44 6.80
C PRO A 104 -13.44 -20.31 6.52
N TRP A 105 -12.52 -19.84 5.66
CA TRP A 105 -11.34 -20.60 5.22
C TRP A 105 -10.12 -20.46 6.13
N VAL A 106 -10.25 -19.70 7.23
CA VAL A 106 -9.16 -19.42 8.18
C VAL A 106 -9.50 -20.05 9.51
N SER A 107 -8.57 -20.81 10.09
CA SER A 107 -8.77 -21.49 11.37
C SER A 107 -9.02 -20.50 12.51
N GLU A 108 -9.81 -20.92 13.50
CA GLU A 108 -10.10 -20.07 14.66
C GLU A 108 -8.83 -19.77 15.47
N GLU A 109 -7.88 -20.71 15.52
CA GLU A 109 -6.56 -20.51 16.11
C GLU A 109 -5.83 -19.30 15.48
N THR A 110 -5.76 -19.26 14.14
CA THR A 110 -5.11 -18.13 13.42
C THR A 110 -5.85 -16.83 13.69
N LYS A 111 -7.19 -16.85 13.73
CA LYS A 111 -8.00 -15.67 14.05
C LYS A 111 -7.72 -15.17 15.46
N ASN A 112 -7.60 -16.07 16.44
CA ASN A 112 -7.26 -15.72 17.82
C ASN A 112 -5.87 -15.09 17.90
N THR A 113 -4.86 -15.64 17.23
CA THR A 113 -3.52 -15.03 17.16
C THR A 113 -3.57 -13.61 16.59
N LEU A 114 -4.34 -13.39 15.51
CA LEU A 114 -4.48 -12.07 14.91
C LEU A 114 -5.23 -11.08 15.82
N ARG A 115 -6.26 -11.52 16.55
CA ARG A 115 -6.94 -10.70 17.56
C ARG A 115 -5.99 -10.28 18.67
N GLN A 116 -5.22 -11.22 19.21
CA GLN A 116 -4.22 -10.92 20.25
C GLN A 116 -3.14 -9.96 19.74
N GLN A 117 -2.64 -10.18 18.53
CA GLN A 117 -1.71 -9.26 17.90
C GLN A 117 -2.31 -7.85 17.76
N ALA A 118 -3.57 -7.73 17.34
CA ALA A 118 -4.23 -6.44 17.18
C ALA A 118 -4.27 -5.64 18.49
N LEU A 119 -4.47 -6.28 19.63
CA LEU A 119 -4.48 -5.64 20.96
C LEU A 119 -3.13 -5.04 21.34
N THR A 120 -2.03 -5.58 20.82
CA THR A 120 -0.67 -5.06 21.09
C THR A 120 -0.30 -3.86 20.21
N LEU A 121 -1.07 -3.59 19.15
CA LEU A 121 -0.73 -2.57 18.16
C LEU A 121 -1.43 -1.25 18.49
N ASN A 122 -0.67 -0.16 18.42
CA ASN A 122 -1.22 1.19 18.52
C ASN A 122 -1.09 1.90 17.15
N PRO A 123 -2.20 2.32 16.51
CA PRO A 123 -2.14 2.93 15.19
C PRO A 123 -1.35 4.24 15.17
N ALA A 124 -1.39 5.05 16.24
CA ALA A 124 -0.64 6.30 16.33
C ALA A 124 0.86 6.05 16.49
N SER A 125 1.27 5.01 17.24
CA SER A 125 2.69 4.66 17.36
C SER A 125 3.25 4.14 16.03
N LEU A 126 2.49 3.31 15.31
CA LEU A 126 2.84 2.84 13.97
C LEU A 126 2.96 4.00 12.98
N ALA A 127 2.01 4.93 12.98
CA ALA A 127 2.05 6.12 12.12
C ALA A 127 3.30 6.98 12.37
N ARG A 128 3.64 7.25 13.64
CA ARG A 128 4.88 7.96 14.00
C ARG A 128 6.13 7.22 13.53
N LYS A 129 6.18 5.90 13.71
CA LYS A 129 7.30 5.06 13.27
C LYS A 129 7.45 5.08 11.74
N ILE A 130 6.35 4.96 11.00
CA ILE A 130 6.33 5.08 9.53
C ILE A 130 6.91 6.42 9.09
N ASN A 131 6.53 7.52 9.73
CA ASN A 131 7.04 8.85 9.39
C ASN A 131 8.53 9.02 9.67
N ARG A 132 8.99 8.48 10.80
CA ARG A 132 10.41 8.48 11.13
C ARG A 132 11.21 7.71 10.08
N LEU A 133 10.79 6.49 9.75
CA LEU A 133 11.47 5.64 8.78
C LEU A 133 11.43 6.22 7.36
N ARG A 134 10.31 6.81 6.94
CA ARG A 134 10.22 7.53 5.66
C ARG A 134 11.17 8.72 5.64
N SER A 135 11.23 9.50 6.72
CA SER A 135 12.13 10.66 6.81
C SER A 135 13.60 10.24 6.80
N GLU A 136 13.95 9.12 7.44
CA GLU A 136 15.28 8.55 7.37
C GLU A 136 15.60 8.08 5.95
N LEU A 137 14.70 7.31 5.33
CA LEU A 137 14.87 6.79 3.98
C LEU A 137 15.11 7.91 2.96
N MET A 138 14.36 9.02 3.04
CA MET A 138 14.51 10.17 2.14
C MET A 138 15.82 10.94 2.33
N LYS A 139 16.51 10.79 3.47
CA LYS A 139 17.83 11.39 3.71
C LYS A 139 18.98 10.55 3.17
N LEU A 140 18.72 9.28 2.83
CA LEU A 140 19.75 8.41 2.30
C LEU A 140 20.09 8.78 0.86
N PRO A 141 21.37 8.62 0.47
CA PRO A 141 21.78 8.85 -0.90
C PRO A 141 20.96 7.95 -1.82
N THR A 142 20.45 8.56 -2.87
CA THR A 142 19.81 7.86 -3.98
C THR A 142 20.72 8.10 -5.17
N PRO A 143 21.01 7.08 -5.99
CA PRO A 143 21.61 7.29 -7.30
C PRO A 143 20.61 8.14 -8.05
N LEU A 144 20.86 9.45 -8.13
CA LEU A 144 20.13 10.30 -9.04
C LEU A 144 20.20 9.65 -10.42
N ALA A 145 19.07 9.63 -11.12
CA ALA A 145 19.05 9.52 -12.57
C ALA A 145 20.13 10.45 -13.15
N PRO A 146 20.79 10.06 -14.26
CA PRO A 146 22.01 10.71 -14.75
C PRO A 146 21.89 12.22 -14.66
N THR A 147 22.92 12.86 -14.11
CA THR A 147 23.10 14.31 -14.19
C THR A 147 22.74 14.71 -15.60
N VAL A 148 21.63 15.44 -15.80
CA VAL A 148 21.34 16.00 -17.11
C VAL A 148 22.51 16.94 -17.37
N ALA A 149 23.47 16.49 -18.17
CA ALA A 149 24.56 17.31 -18.63
C ALA A 149 23.92 18.60 -19.15
N LYS A 150 24.36 19.75 -18.64
CA LYS A 150 23.88 21.06 -19.08
C LYS A 150 23.88 21.06 -20.62
N LYS A 151 22.72 20.97 -21.26
CA LYS A 151 22.63 21.16 -22.71
C LYS A 151 23.13 22.58 -22.97
N ARG A 152 24.17 22.69 -23.81
CA ARG A 152 24.54 23.98 -24.42
C ARG A 152 23.29 24.56 -25.06
N ALA A 153 23.09 25.86 -24.85
CA ALA A 153 21.95 26.60 -25.37
C ALA A 153 21.83 26.37 -26.88
N VAL A 154 20.66 25.89 -27.30
CA VAL A 154 20.17 26.04 -28.66
C VAL A 154 18.76 26.59 -28.52
N ASP A 155 18.54 27.71 -29.18
CA ASP A 155 17.40 28.59 -29.05
C ASP A 155 16.07 27.92 -29.43
N GLY A 156 15.00 28.34 -28.74
CA GLY A 156 13.63 28.23 -29.25
C GLY A 156 12.69 27.29 -28.49
N ALA A 157 11.71 27.90 -27.83
CA ALA A 157 10.40 27.36 -27.44
C ALA A 157 10.32 26.28 -26.33
N GLY A 158 10.24 26.77 -25.09
CA GLY A 158 9.19 26.39 -24.12
C GLY A 158 9.07 24.93 -23.69
N LEU A 159 10.01 24.43 -22.89
CA LEU A 159 9.84 23.19 -22.12
C LEU A 159 9.80 23.50 -20.62
N ARG A 160 8.61 23.36 -20.03
CA ARG A 160 8.39 23.45 -18.57
C ARG A 160 9.20 22.35 -17.88
N GLN A 161 10.02 22.74 -16.90
CA GLN A 161 10.78 21.83 -16.06
C GLN A 161 9.82 20.84 -15.36
N ALA A 162 9.90 19.56 -15.70
CA ALA A 162 9.25 18.50 -14.93
C ALA A 162 10.11 18.22 -13.68
N GLY A 163 9.87 18.97 -12.61
CA GLY A 163 10.25 18.55 -11.27
C GLY A 163 9.61 17.20 -10.94
N LEU A 164 10.15 16.48 -9.94
CA LEU A 164 9.48 15.28 -9.41
C LEU A 164 8.00 15.60 -9.20
N PRO A 165 7.06 14.74 -9.62
CA PRO A 165 5.66 15.01 -9.38
C PRO A 165 5.48 15.15 -7.87
N SER A 166 5.08 16.35 -7.45
CA SER A 166 4.58 16.59 -6.10
C SER A 166 3.54 15.51 -5.79
N PRO A 167 3.49 14.99 -4.55
CA PRO A 167 2.46 14.03 -4.18
C PRO A 167 1.10 14.58 -4.60
N ASN A 168 0.35 13.79 -5.36
CA ASN A 168 -0.92 14.24 -5.94
C ASN A 168 -1.84 14.73 -4.81
N PRO A 169 -2.21 16.03 -4.78
CA PRO A 169 -2.97 16.63 -3.68
C PRO A 169 -4.40 16.07 -3.56
N ALA A 170 -4.89 15.35 -4.57
CA ALA A 170 -6.19 14.68 -4.54
C ALA A 170 -6.21 13.41 -3.66
N TRP A 171 -5.06 12.96 -3.15
CA TRP A 171 -4.97 11.78 -2.28
C TRP A 171 -4.58 12.23 -0.88
N PRO A 172 -5.42 11.97 0.15
CA PRO A 172 -5.03 12.29 1.51
C PRO A 172 -3.74 11.55 1.84
N GLN A 173 -2.82 12.20 2.54
CA GLN A 173 -1.62 11.54 3.03
C GLN A 173 -2.05 10.36 3.91
N PRO A 174 -1.33 9.22 3.95
CA PRO A 174 -1.69 8.09 4.83
C PRO A 174 -2.00 8.46 6.28
N LEU A 175 -1.45 9.58 6.72
CA LEU A 175 -1.53 10.13 8.07
C LEU A 175 -2.75 11.02 8.31
N GLU A 176 -3.30 11.65 7.27
CA GLU A 176 -4.56 12.40 7.38
C GLU A 176 -5.71 11.43 7.68
N ILE A 177 -5.71 10.26 7.02
CA ILE A 177 -6.66 9.18 7.31
C ILE A 177 -6.48 8.66 8.75
N ALA A 178 -5.25 8.64 9.27
CA ALA A 178 -4.95 8.16 10.63
C ALA A 178 -5.51 9.09 11.73
N ALA A 179 -5.54 10.40 11.49
CA ALA A 179 -6.10 11.39 12.41
C ALA A 179 -7.63 11.25 12.55
N ASP A 180 -8.31 10.86 11.47
CA ASP A 180 -9.77 10.64 11.45
C ASP A 180 -10.20 9.38 12.22
N PHE A 181 -9.28 8.43 12.49
CA PHE A 181 -9.59 7.22 13.26
C PHE A 181 -9.76 7.44 14.77
N HIS A 182 -9.40 8.62 15.31
CA HIS A 182 -9.60 8.92 16.73
C HIS A 182 -11.07 9.09 17.13
N THR A 183 -12.01 9.13 16.19
CA THR A 183 -13.42 9.39 16.48
C THR A 183 -14.33 8.15 16.40
N ALA A 184 -13.81 6.96 16.06
CA ALA A 184 -14.66 5.83 15.67
C ALA A 184 -14.56 4.56 16.53
N HIS A 185 -13.94 4.58 17.71
CA HIS A 185 -14.00 3.48 18.68
C HIS A 185 -14.22 4.01 20.10
N SER A 186 -15.46 4.42 20.37
CA SER A 186 -16.00 4.37 21.74
C SER A 186 -16.80 3.06 21.84
N PRO A 187 -16.46 2.13 22.76
CA PRO A 187 -17.32 1.00 23.04
C PRO A 187 -18.54 1.54 23.79
N ASP A 188 -19.70 1.45 23.15
CA ASP A 188 -20.99 1.72 23.78
C ASP A 188 -21.35 0.48 24.63
N GLU A 189 -21.11 0.59 25.93
CA GLU A 189 -21.55 -0.36 26.96
C GLU A 189 -22.41 0.38 27.98
N THR A 190 -23.73 0.23 27.86
CA THR A 190 -24.69 0.00 28.96
C THR A 190 -25.96 -0.60 28.33
N ARG A 191 -26.26 -1.89 28.59
CA ARG A 191 -27.27 -2.38 29.57
C ARG A 191 -28.66 -1.76 29.33
N GLU A 192 -29.79 -2.45 29.30
CA GLU A 192 -30.20 -3.76 29.82
C GLU A 192 -31.60 -4.05 29.25
N SER A 193 -31.94 -5.32 29.11
CA SER A 193 -33.32 -5.83 29.00
C SER A 193 -34.15 -5.53 30.25
N LEU A 194 -35.43 -5.14 30.10
CA LEU A 194 -36.61 -5.74 30.77
C LEU A 194 -37.86 -4.85 30.65
N SER A 195 -39.00 -5.54 30.46
CA SER A 195 -40.41 -5.12 30.33
C SER A 195 -40.89 -4.64 28.96
#